data_AF-A0A1M7ND04-F1
#
_entry.id   AF-A0A1M7ND04-F1
#
_cell.length_a   1.000
_cell.length_b   1.000
_cell.length_c   1.000
_cell.angle_alpha   90.00
_cell.angle_beta   90.00
_cell.angle_gamma   90.00
#
_symmetry.space_group_name_H-M   'P 1'
#
loop_
_entity.id
_entity.type
_entity.pdbx_description
1 polymer ?
#
loop_
_entity_poly.entity_id
_entity_poly.type
_entity_poly.pdbx_seq_one_letter_code
_entity_poly.pdbx_strand_id
1 'polypeptide(L)'
;MSHVFRASYQESSKNTSEEELKKILDQPKWQTVDIKITHEDLLENIAFLNDAVVLRQSSAGVPLMTTTAIYGPIRPSTKVALTPGDGTGVRLVKENCVDGSLIKQLVDLESQAPEPKKSNAITVHANWVSSKDGGTLPNLDSAANVFGSTGSLYVNEKAVVLPVLDVDHPDYHQTLAFYGAKLLMPEEEFCMGFNKILFGVEYKTTFPDYITDYAMSPSGGGGLFVEHHPFPHIFLPRPTEDGQVFCEAKVTLGHKVINPADNIPKIIFTTFRVPSDGSALAIKPSTIHNDSFTNGRLAVFVANTAADTVAFRETSPFTNISVMDNE
;
A
#
# COMPACT_ATOMS: atom_id res chain seq x y z
N MET A 1 -14.65 13.90 12.52
CA MET A 1 -13.83 12.88 11.83
C MET A 1 -14.61 12.45 10.60
N SER A 2 -14.23 12.95 9.42
CA SER A 2 -14.84 12.56 8.15
C SER A 2 -14.34 11.15 7.82
N HIS A 3 -15.14 10.13 8.15
CA HIS A 3 -14.87 8.77 7.74
C HIS A 3 -15.16 8.65 6.25
N VAL A 4 -14.11 8.43 5.46
CA VAL A 4 -14.26 8.19 4.03
C VAL A 4 -14.81 6.79 3.83
N PHE A 5 -16.00 6.74 3.25
CA PHE A 5 -16.69 5.51 2.89
C PHE A 5 -16.95 5.52 1.39
N ARG A 6 -16.58 4.42 0.73
CA ARG A 6 -16.96 4.06 -0.65
C ARG A 6 -18.47 4.24 -0.88
N ALA A 7 -18.87 4.58 -2.10
CA ALA A 7 -20.26 4.44 -2.55
C ALA A 7 -20.60 2.99 -2.98
N SER A 8 -19.59 2.15 -3.27
CA SER A 8 -19.76 0.82 -3.87
C SER A 8 -19.31 -0.36 -3.02
N TYR A 9 -18.83 -0.14 -1.78
CA TYR A 9 -18.51 -1.27 -0.91
C TYR A 9 -19.81 -1.88 -0.39
N GLN A 10 -20.22 -2.99 -0.98
CA GLN A 10 -21.06 -3.96 -0.31
C GLN A 10 -20.15 -5.09 0.15
N GLU A 11 -20.08 -5.32 1.45
CA GLU A 11 -19.52 -6.57 1.99
C GLU A 11 -20.45 -7.68 1.49
N SER A 12 -20.16 -8.23 0.31
CA SER A 12 -21.02 -9.25 -0.28
C SER A 12 -20.77 -10.54 0.46
N SER A 13 -21.66 -10.89 1.39
CA SER A 13 -21.72 -12.20 2.03
C SER A 13 -22.26 -13.29 1.10
N LYS A 14 -22.38 -13.01 -0.20
CA LYS A 14 -22.85 -13.99 -1.18
C LYS A 14 -21.69 -14.90 -1.55
N ASN A 15 -21.83 -16.18 -1.21
CA ASN A 15 -20.99 -17.24 -1.75
C ASN A 15 -21.06 -17.16 -3.28
N THR A 16 -19.92 -16.85 -3.91
CA THR A 16 -19.80 -16.85 -5.36
C THR A 16 -19.98 -18.29 -5.86
N SER A 17 -20.81 -18.47 -6.88
CA SER A 17 -20.98 -19.79 -7.50
C SER A 17 -19.73 -20.17 -8.31
N GLU A 18 -19.46 -21.46 -8.50
CA GLU A 18 -18.37 -21.94 -9.37
C GLU A 18 -18.45 -21.37 -10.80
N GLU A 19 -19.67 -21.23 -11.34
CA GLU A 19 -19.88 -20.63 -12.66
C GLU A 19 -19.49 -19.14 -12.70
N GLU A 20 -19.76 -18.42 -11.62
CA GLU A 20 -19.40 -17.01 -11.50
C GLU A 20 -17.90 -16.84 -11.24
N LEU A 21 -17.30 -17.69 -10.42
CA LEU A 21 -15.84 -17.74 -10.22
C LEU A 21 -15.14 -17.96 -11.57
N LYS A 22 -15.59 -18.95 -12.35
CA LYS A 22 -15.05 -19.20 -13.69
C LYS A 22 -15.15 -17.98 -14.60
N LYS A 23 -16.31 -17.31 -14.65
CA LYS A 23 -16.49 -16.08 -15.44
C LYS A 23 -15.55 -14.96 -15.01
N ILE A 24 -15.24 -14.84 -13.72
CA ILE A 24 -14.28 -13.86 -13.21
C ILE A 24 -12.87 -14.21 -13.63
N LEU A 25 -12.46 -15.47 -13.44
CA LEU A 25 -11.12 -15.96 -13.79
C LEU A 25 -10.86 -15.95 -15.31
N ASP A 26 -11.89 -16.04 -16.14
CA ASP A 26 -11.80 -15.92 -17.60
C ASP A 26 -11.51 -14.47 -18.08
N GLN A 27 -11.53 -13.47 -17.19
CA GLN A 27 -11.20 -12.09 -17.56
C GLN A 27 -9.71 -11.91 -17.88
N PRO A 28 -9.32 -11.02 -18.81
CA PRO A 28 -7.93 -10.81 -19.22
C PRO A 28 -6.96 -10.53 -18.07
N LYS A 29 -7.38 -9.73 -17.08
CA LYS A 29 -6.55 -9.35 -15.93
C LYS A 29 -6.16 -10.51 -15.00
N TRP A 30 -6.88 -11.63 -15.07
CA TRP A 30 -6.63 -12.84 -14.27
C TRP A 30 -5.71 -13.84 -14.98
N GLN A 31 -5.52 -13.72 -16.29
CA GLN A 31 -4.80 -14.72 -17.09
C GLN A 31 -3.31 -14.83 -16.74
N THR A 32 -2.76 -13.81 -16.09
CA THR A 32 -1.35 -13.73 -15.67
C THR A 32 -1.16 -13.91 -14.17
N VAL A 33 -2.24 -14.21 -13.43
CA VAL A 33 -2.21 -14.27 -11.96
C VAL A 33 -1.94 -15.69 -11.49
N ASP A 34 -0.83 -15.88 -10.78
CA ASP A 34 -0.53 -17.11 -10.07
C ASP A 34 -1.31 -17.17 -8.74
N ILE A 35 -2.31 -18.05 -8.67
CA ILE A 35 -3.20 -18.17 -7.51
C ILE A 35 -2.58 -19.16 -6.52
N LYS A 36 -1.99 -18.65 -5.45
CA LYS A 36 -1.32 -19.45 -4.41
C LYS A 36 -2.09 -19.51 -3.09
N ILE A 37 -3.42 -19.45 -3.18
CA ILE A 37 -4.34 -19.64 -2.07
C ILE A 37 -5.21 -20.87 -2.34
N THR A 38 -5.94 -21.35 -1.34
CA THR A 38 -6.85 -22.48 -1.52
C THR A 38 -8.03 -22.10 -2.42
N HIS A 39 -8.65 -23.08 -3.07
CA HIS A 39 -9.87 -22.86 -3.86
C HIS A 39 -11.02 -22.31 -2.99
N GLU A 40 -11.12 -22.77 -1.75
CA GLU A 40 -12.09 -22.27 -0.76
C GLU A 40 -11.87 -20.79 -0.45
N ASP A 41 -10.63 -20.39 -0.12
CA ASP A 41 -10.28 -18.98 0.12
C ASP A 41 -10.58 -18.10 -1.10
N LEU A 42 -10.29 -18.60 -2.30
CA LEU A 42 -10.59 -17.90 -3.54
C LEU A 42 -12.10 -17.71 -3.70
N LEU A 43 -12.89 -18.78 -3.59
CA LEU A 43 -14.34 -18.77 -3.77
C LEU A 43 -15.04 -17.81 -2.78
N GLU A 44 -14.60 -17.81 -1.52
CA GLU A 44 -15.17 -16.95 -0.47
C GLU A 44 -14.80 -15.47 -0.62
N ASN A 45 -13.67 -15.16 -1.26
CA ASN A 45 -13.11 -13.81 -1.31
C ASN A 45 -13.00 -13.23 -2.72
N ILE A 46 -13.48 -13.93 -3.76
CA ILE A 46 -13.28 -13.54 -5.16
C ILE A 46 -13.87 -12.17 -5.48
N ALA A 47 -14.99 -11.76 -4.87
CA ALA A 47 -15.55 -10.43 -5.07
C ALA A 47 -14.55 -9.32 -4.70
N PHE A 48 -13.87 -9.48 -3.57
CA PHE A 48 -12.81 -8.58 -3.11
C PHE A 48 -11.53 -8.71 -3.95
N LEU A 49 -11.06 -9.95 -4.17
CA LEU A 49 -9.83 -10.19 -4.92
C LEU A 49 -9.96 -9.73 -6.37
N ASN A 50 -11.14 -9.81 -6.97
CA ASN A 50 -11.40 -9.29 -8.30
C ASN A 50 -11.23 -7.76 -8.35
N ASP A 51 -11.57 -7.02 -7.31
CA ASP A 51 -11.29 -5.58 -7.25
C ASP A 51 -9.79 -5.30 -7.10
N ALA A 52 -9.06 -6.16 -6.36
CA ALA A 52 -7.62 -6.01 -6.13
C ALA A 52 -6.75 -6.46 -7.32
N VAL A 53 -7.25 -7.35 -8.18
CA VAL A 53 -6.56 -7.76 -9.41
C VAL A 53 -6.67 -6.65 -10.46
N VAL A 54 -5.52 -6.10 -10.84
CA VAL A 54 -5.42 -4.97 -11.77
C VAL A 54 -4.57 -5.31 -13.00
N LEU A 55 -4.95 -4.69 -14.12
CA LEU A 55 -4.16 -4.58 -15.34
C LEU A 55 -4.22 -3.12 -15.76
N ARG A 56 -3.17 -2.36 -15.44
CA ARG A 56 -3.02 -0.94 -15.79
C ARG A 56 -2.09 -0.83 -16.97
N GLN A 57 -2.50 -0.05 -17.97
CA GLN A 57 -1.78 0.09 -19.23
C GLN A 57 -1.66 1.57 -19.61
N SER A 58 -0.62 1.91 -20.36
CA SER A 58 -0.50 3.21 -21.01
C SER A 58 -1.55 3.36 -22.12
N SER A 59 -1.68 4.57 -22.68
CA SER A 59 -2.54 4.83 -23.84
C SER A 59 -2.16 4.00 -25.08
N ALA A 60 -0.91 3.53 -25.15
CA ALA A 60 -0.42 2.64 -26.20
C ALA A 60 -0.66 1.15 -25.90
N GLY A 61 -1.30 0.80 -24.78
CA GLY A 61 -1.57 -0.57 -24.36
C GLY A 61 -0.38 -1.27 -23.69
N VAL A 62 0.68 -0.55 -23.34
CA VAL A 62 1.84 -1.12 -22.64
C VAL A 62 1.48 -1.36 -21.18
N PRO A 63 1.64 -2.58 -20.63
CA PRO A 63 1.41 -2.84 -19.20
C PRO A 63 2.35 -2.01 -18.32
N LEU A 64 1.77 -1.26 -17.37
CA LEU A 64 2.48 -0.39 -16.42
C LEU A 64 2.45 -0.95 -15.00
N MET A 65 1.34 -1.58 -14.63
CA MET A 65 1.18 -2.28 -13.35
C MET A 65 0.21 -3.45 -13.55
N THR A 66 0.65 -4.65 -13.18
CA THR A 66 -0.14 -5.88 -13.34
C THR A 66 -0.10 -6.72 -12.08
N THR A 67 -1.24 -7.26 -11.67
CA THR A 67 -1.24 -8.32 -10.66
C THR A 67 -0.66 -9.59 -11.25
N THR A 68 0.27 -10.22 -10.53
CA THR A 68 1.04 -11.40 -10.98
C THR A 68 0.87 -12.59 -10.05
N ALA A 69 0.49 -12.39 -8.80
CA ALA A 69 0.21 -13.49 -7.87
C ALA A 69 -0.71 -13.06 -6.72
N ILE A 70 -1.37 -14.04 -6.10
CA ILE A 70 -2.11 -13.89 -4.84
C ILE A 70 -1.58 -14.89 -3.80
N TYR A 71 -1.26 -14.37 -2.62
CA TYR A 71 -0.57 -15.01 -1.51
C TYR A 71 -1.39 -15.00 -0.22
N GLY A 72 -0.97 -15.81 0.76
CA GLY A 72 -1.57 -15.90 2.08
C GLY A 72 -2.52 -17.10 2.24
N PRO A 73 -3.63 -16.95 2.98
CA PRO A 73 -3.99 -15.79 3.80
C PRO A 73 -3.20 -15.71 5.11
N ILE A 74 -3.02 -14.49 5.63
CA ILE A 74 -2.76 -14.29 7.07
C ILE A 74 -4.13 -14.24 7.76
N ARG A 75 -4.47 -15.28 8.51
CA ARG A 75 -5.77 -15.39 9.19
C ARG A 75 -5.75 -14.73 10.57
N PRO A 76 -6.91 -14.25 11.07
CA PRO A 76 -7.05 -13.79 12.45
C PRO A 76 -6.55 -14.84 13.44
N SER A 77 -5.96 -14.38 14.54
CA SER A 77 -5.49 -15.25 15.63
C SER A 77 -4.48 -16.32 15.21
N THR A 78 -3.78 -16.18 14.09
CA THR A 78 -2.68 -17.07 13.70
C THR A 78 -1.32 -16.42 13.97
N LYS A 79 -0.32 -17.25 14.29
CA LYS A 79 1.09 -16.89 14.23
C LYS A 79 1.64 -17.35 12.89
N VAL A 80 2.25 -16.44 12.14
CA VAL A 80 2.75 -16.68 10.79
C VAL A 80 4.18 -16.18 10.64
N ALA A 81 4.87 -16.66 9.61
CA ALA A 81 6.10 -16.09 9.09
C ALA A 81 5.94 -15.85 7.59
N LEU A 82 6.57 -14.81 7.06
CA LEU A 82 6.60 -14.54 5.62
C LEU A 82 7.71 -15.35 4.96
N THR A 83 7.38 -16.00 3.84
CA THR A 83 8.30 -16.89 3.12
C THR A 83 8.33 -16.51 1.64
N PRO A 84 9.04 -15.44 1.25
CA PRO A 84 9.02 -14.95 -0.12
C PRO A 84 9.54 -15.97 -1.15
N GLY A 85 10.28 -17.02 -0.76
CA GLY A 85 10.67 -18.08 -1.69
C GLY A 85 9.57 -19.11 -1.98
N ASP A 86 8.61 -19.29 -1.07
CA ASP A 86 7.95 -20.60 -0.93
C ASP A 86 6.42 -20.52 -0.95
N GLY A 87 5.83 -21.42 -1.75
CA GLY A 87 4.40 -21.73 -1.73
C GLY A 87 3.52 -20.48 -1.72
N THR A 88 2.71 -20.35 -0.67
CA THR A 88 1.73 -19.28 -0.49
C THR A 88 2.33 -17.94 -0.06
N GLY A 89 3.65 -17.84 0.14
CA GLY A 89 4.30 -16.65 0.70
C GLY A 89 4.09 -16.44 2.20
N VAL A 90 3.24 -17.27 2.84
CA VAL A 90 2.89 -17.19 4.27
C VAL A 90 2.89 -18.58 4.87
N ARG A 91 3.78 -18.82 5.84
CA ARG A 91 3.83 -20.07 6.59
C ARG A 91 3.06 -19.93 7.90
N LEU A 92 2.04 -20.77 8.09
CA LEU A 92 1.39 -20.94 9.38
C LEU A 92 2.39 -21.57 10.36
N VAL A 93 2.65 -20.89 11.48
CA VAL A 93 3.48 -21.40 12.58
C VAL A 93 2.59 -22.04 13.63
N LYS A 94 1.51 -21.34 14.01
CA LYS A 94 0.62 -21.77 15.09
C LYS A 94 -0.77 -21.17 14.96
N GLU A 95 -1.79 -21.98 15.23
CA GLU A 95 -3.15 -21.53 15.47
C GLU A 95 -3.31 -20.90 16.86
N ASN A 96 -4.30 -20.02 17.04
CA ASN A 96 -4.63 -19.38 18.31
C ASN A 96 -3.42 -18.69 18.97
N CYS A 97 -2.86 -17.70 18.28
CA CYS A 97 -1.78 -16.91 18.82
C CYS A 97 -2.19 -16.17 20.10
N VAL A 98 -1.36 -16.33 21.13
CA VAL A 98 -1.48 -15.66 22.44
C VAL A 98 -0.33 -14.67 22.70
N ASP A 99 0.62 -14.56 21.76
CA ASP A 99 1.75 -13.65 21.84
C ASP A 99 1.28 -12.19 21.61
N GLY A 100 2.14 -11.22 21.96
CA GLY A 100 1.85 -9.81 21.70
C GLY A 100 1.70 -9.51 20.20
N SER A 101 0.65 -8.79 19.81
CA SER A 101 0.37 -8.54 18.40
C SER A 101 1.34 -7.54 17.75
N LEU A 102 1.62 -7.75 16.47
CA LEU A 102 2.40 -6.86 15.63
C LEU A 102 1.78 -5.46 15.59
N ILE A 103 0.45 -5.35 15.42
CA ILE A 103 -0.23 -4.04 15.47
C ILE A 103 0.07 -3.32 16.78
N LYS A 104 0.02 -4.01 17.93
CA LYS A 104 0.34 -3.39 19.22
C LYS A 104 1.79 -2.94 19.27
N GLN A 105 2.74 -3.76 18.79
CA GLN A 105 4.15 -3.37 18.71
C GLN A 105 4.35 -2.11 17.86
N LEU A 106 3.69 -2.02 16.71
CA LEU A 106 3.78 -0.87 15.80
C LEU A 106 3.20 0.41 16.41
N VAL A 107 2.08 0.31 17.14
CA VAL A 107 1.50 1.44 17.89
C VAL A 107 2.41 1.86 19.04
N ASP A 108 2.97 0.90 19.78
CA ASP A 108 3.88 1.18 20.89
C ASP A 108 5.17 1.86 20.37
N LEU A 109 5.70 1.43 19.21
CA LEU A 109 6.84 2.07 18.52
C LEU A 109 6.55 3.53 18.16
N GLU A 110 5.41 3.83 17.53
CA GLU A 110 5.02 5.20 17.19
C GLU A 110 4.94 6.09 18.42
N SER A 111 4.34 5.60 19.50
CA SER A 111 4.15 6.38 20.72
C SER A 111 5.45 6.80 21.43
N GLN A 112 6.55 6.10 21.13
CA GLN A 112 7.85 6.29 21.77
C GLN A 112 8.89 6.94 20.83
N ALA A 113 8.59 6.99 19.53
CA ALA A 113 9.52 7.48 18.53
C ALA A 113 9.56 9.03 18.51
N PRO A 114 10.76 9.62 18.45
CA PRO A 114 10.88 11.06 18.25
C PRO A 114 10.49 11.45 16.81
N GLU A 115 10.16 12.73 16.62
CA GLU A 115 10.00 13.29 15.28
C GLU A 115 11.28 13.12 14.46
N PRO A 116 11.20 12.77 13.15
CA PRO A 116 12.37 12.59 12.31
C PRO A 116 13.17 13.88 12.16
N LYS A 117 14.47 13.75 11.89
CA LYS A 117 15.31 14.90 11.53
C LYS A 117 14.80 15.51 10.22
N LYS A 118 14.95 16.83 10.05
CA LYS A 118 14.54 17.55 8.83
C LYS A 118 15.22 17.05 7.54
N SER A 119 16.39 16.43 7.64
CA SER A 119 17.07 15.80 6.50
C SER A 119 16.39 14.50 6.06
N ASN A 120 15.64 13.87 6.96
CA ASN A 120 15.08 12.54 6.77
C ASN A 120 13.60 12.59 6.42
N ALA A 121 12.96 13.75 6.52
CA ALA A 121 11.54 13.91 6.30
C ALA A 121 11.20 15.31 5.76
N ILE A 122 10.10 15.41 5.02
CA ILE A 122 9.53 16.68 4.56
C ILE A 122 8.19 16.94 5.25
N THR A 123 8.02 18.15 5.79
CA THR A 123 6.72 18.61 6.29
C THR A 123 5.98 19.32 5.17
N VAL A 124 4.75 18.88 4.92
CA VAL A 124 3.86 19.44 3.91
C VAL A 124 2.62 20.02 4.60
N HIS A 125 2.28 21.26 4.26
CA HIS A 125 1.05 21.92 4.67
C HIS A 125 -0.08 21.45 3.75
N ALA A 126 -0.90 20.55 4.28
CA ALA A 126 -1.83 19.81 3.44
C ALA A 126 -3.22 19.72 4.04
N ASN A 127 -4.24 19.94 3.22
CA ASN A 127 -5.63 19.70 3.59
C ASN A 127 -6.14 18.40 2.93
N TRP A 128 -6.42 17.39 3.75
CA TRP A 128 -7.01 16.12 3.30
C TRP A 128 -8.52 16.30 3.16
N VAL A 129 -9.00 16.41 1.93
CA VAL A 129 -10.43 16.59 1.63
C VAL A 129 -10.94 15.33 0.96
N SER A 130 -11.92 14.67 1.59
CA SER A 130 -12.51 13.47 1.01
C SER A 130 -13.29 13.79 -0.27
N SER A 131 -13.51 12.77 -1.11
CA SER A 131 -14.40 12.87 -2.29
C SER A 131 -15.79 13.43 -1.93
N LYS A 132 -16.36 12.98 -0.81
CA LYS A 132 -17.68 13.35 -0.29
C LYS A 132 -17.74 14.80 0.18
N ASP A 133 -16.64 15.32 0.69
CA ASP A 133 -16.52 16.70 1.16
C ASP A 133 -16.13 17.67 0.03
N GLY A 134 -16.29 17.25 -1.23
CA GLY A 134 -16.03 18.06 -2.42
C GLY A 134 -14.62 17.92 -3.01
N GLY A 135 -13.78 17.03 -2.47
CA GLY A 135 -12.42 16.77 -2.97
C GLY A 135 -12.36 15.82 -4.18
N THR A 136 -13.48 15.60 -4.88
CA THR A 136 -13.56 14.63 -5.99
C THR A 136 -12.63 15.01 -7.14
N LEU A 137 -11.93 14.02 -7.69
CA LEU A 137 -11.06 14.19 -8.85
C LEU A 137 -11.88 14.15 -10.16
N PRO A 138 -11.89 15.22 -10.98
CA PRO A 138 -12.51 15.16 -12.30
C PRO A 138 -11.70 14.21 -13.20
N ASN A 139 -12.39 13.38 -14.00
CA ASN A 139 -11.82 12.45 -14.98
C ASN A 139 -11.00 11.27 -14.41
N LEU A 140 -11.19 10.90 -13.15
CA LEU A 140 -10.55 9.72 -12.58
C LEU A 140 -11.12 8.44 -13.21
N ASP A 141 -10.24 7.65 -13.84
CA ASP A 141 -10.57 6.30 -14.30
C ASP A 141 -11.02 5.42 -13.12
N SER A 142 -12.05 4.58 -13.31
CA SER A 142 -12.49 3.61 -12.30
C SER A 142 -11.38 2.61 -11.92
N ALA A 143 -10.38 2.41 -12.79
CA ALA A 143 -9.20 1.60 -12.51
C ALA A 143 -8.13 2.30 -11.62
N ALA A 144 -8.22 3.62 -11.44
CA ALA A 144 -7.23 4.40 -10.69
C ALA A 144 -7.29 4.15 -9.17
N ASN A 145 -8.44 3.74 -8.65
CA ASN A 145 -8.60 3.43 -7.23
C ASN A 145 -9.46 2.16 -7.01
N VAL A 146 -8.81 1.07 -6.63
CA VAL A 146 -9.44 -0.22 -6.28
C VAL A 146 -10.21 -0.17 -4.95
N PHE A 147 -10.06 0.91 -4.18
CA PHE A 147 -10.73 1.16 -2.91
C PHE A 147 -11.83 2.22 -2.98
N GLY A 148 -12.11 2.77 -4.18
CA GLY A 148 -13.30 3.56 -4.51
C GLY A 148 -13.09 5.07 -4.66
N SER A 149 -13.75 5.89 -3.84
CA SER A 149 -13.83 7.33 -4.09
C SER A 149 -12.57 8.04 -3.62
N THR A 150 -11.85 8.70 -4.53
CA THR A 150 -10.61 9.41 -4.21
C THR A 150 -10.86 10.89 -3.86
N GLY A 151 -10.30 11.33 -2.74
CA GLY A 151 -10.27 12.74 -2.34
C GLY A 151 -9.03 13.50 -2.86
N SER A 152 -8.84 14.73 -2.39
CA SER A 152 -7.70 15.57 -2.75
C SER A 152 -6.90 15.93 -1.50
N LEU A 153 -5.59 15.76 -1.56
CA LEU A 153 -4.66 16.33 -0.61
C LEU A 153 -4.15 17.65 -1.19
N TYR A 154 -4.73 18.77 -0.76
CA TYR A 154 -4.33 20.10 -1.25
C TYR A 154 -3.08 20.57 -0.55
N VAL A 155 -2.01 20.68 -1.31
CA VAL A 155 -0.66 21.04 -0.89
C VAL A 155 -0.40 22.51 -1.26
N ASN A 156 0.23 23.26 -0.36
CA ASN A 156 0.59 24.68 -0.55
C ASN A 156 2.09 24.86 -0.85
N GLU A 157 2.65 23.91 -1.59
CA GLU A 157 4.06 23.81 -1.94
C GLU A 157 4.17 23.70 -3.46
N LYS A 158 5.13 24.41 -4.06
CA LYS A 158 5.37 24.40 -5.52
C LYS A 158 6.13 23.16 -6.00
N ALA A 159 6.78 22.46 -5.07
CA ALA A 159 7.54 21.24 -5.30
C ALA A 159 7.59 20.45 -4.00
N VAL A 160 7.43 19.13 -4.10
CA VAL A 160 7.60 18.19 -2.99
C VAL A 160 8.68 17.23 -3.40
N VAL A 161 9.80 17.25 -2.66
CA VAL A 161 10.91 16.29 -2.82
C VAL A 161 10.86 15.38 -1.61
N LEU A 162 10.53 14.11 -1.84
CA LEU A 162 10.46 13.11 -0.78
C LEU A 162 11.88 12.56 -0.54
N PRO A 163 12.42 12.67 0.69
CA PRO A 163 13.71 12.09 1.01
C PRO A 163 13.61 10.56 1.05
N VAL A 164 14.61 9.88 0.48
CA VAL A 164 14.75 8.42 0.59
C VAL A 164 15.72 8.07 1.69
N LEU A 165 15.28 7.23 2.62
CA LEU A 165 16.17 6.56 3.56
C LEU A 165 16.47 5.15 3.08
N ASP A 166 17.76 4.87 2.95
CA ASP A 166 18.30 3.52 2.78
C ASP A 166 18.36 2.76 4.10
N VAL A 167 18.30 1.43 4.01
CA VAL A 167 18.26 0.55 5.18
C VAL A 167 19.50 0.69 6.08
N ASP A 168 20.64 1.11 5.53
CA ASP A 168 21.89 1.34 6.25
C ASP A 168 21.99 2.74 6.88
N HIS A 169 21.02 3.63 6.60
CA HIS A 169 20.97 4.95 7.20
C HIS A 169 20.82 4.85 8.74
N PRO A 170 21.63 5.57 9.54
CA PRO A 170 21.67 5.39 10.99
C PRO A 170 20.34 5.66 11.70
N ASP A 171 19.49 6.51 11.11
CA ASP A 171 18.17 6.85 11.65
C ASP A 171 17.02 6.03 11.02
N TYR A 172 17.29 5.04 10.15
CA TYR A 172 16.27 4.34 9.36
C TYR A 172 15.16 3.74 10.23
N HIS A 173 15.53 2.91 11.22
CA HIS A 173 14.57 2.24 12.09
C HIS A 173 13.84 3.19 13.04
N GLN A 174 14.53 4.22 13.56
CA GLN A 174 13.91 5.23 14.41
C GLN A 174 12.89 6.06 13.61
N THR A 175 13.21 6.40 12.36
CA THR A 175 12.33 7.14 11.47
C THR A 175 11.13 6.28 11.05
N LEU A 176 11.32 4.98 10.77
CA LEU A 176 10.19 4.04 10.58
C LEU A 176 9.27 3.99 11.80
N ALA A 177 9.83 3.90 13.01
CA ALA A 177 9.06 3.81 14.24
C ALA A 177 8.12 5.02 14.40
N PHE A 178 8.54 6.24 14.03
CA PHE A 178 7.71 7.44 14.03
C PHE A 178 6.42 7.32 13.19
N TYR A 179 6.43 6.49 12.15
CA TYR A 179 5.25 6.22 11.31
C TYR A 179 4.41 5.02 11.78
N GLY A 180 4.77 4.42 12.93
CA GLY A 180 4.20 3.14 13.38
C GLY A 180 4.55 2.00 12.42
N ALA A 181 5.81 1.97 11.98
CA ALA A 181 6.32 0.98 11.04
C ALA A 181 7.57 0.28 11.57
N LYS A 182 7.82 -0.94 11.06
CA LYS A 182 9.07 -1.67 11.28
C LYS A 182 9.38 -2.58 10.09
N LEU A 183 10.64 -2.97 9.97
CA LEU A 183 11.00 -4.12 9.13
C LEU A 183 10.73 -5.42 9.90
N LEU A 184 10.04 -6.34 9.25
CA LEU A 184 9.99 -7.75 9.60
C LEU A 184 11.18 -8.43 8.94
N MET A 185 12.00 -9.11 9.72
CA MET A 185 13.12 -9.87 9.17
C MET A 185 12.63 -11.12 8.42
N PRO A 186 13.44 -11.68 7.50
CA PRO A 186 13.10 -12.93 6.83
C PRO A 186 12.74 -14.00 7.86
N GLU A 187 11.61 -14.67 7.64
CA GLU A 187 11.06 -15.71 8.51
C GLU A 187 10.73 -15.27 9.96
N GLU A 188 10.74 -13.96 10.27
CA GLU A 188 10.29 -13.46 11.56
C GLU A 188 8.85 -13.88 11.80
N GLU A 189 8.62 -14.55 12.94
CA GLU A 189 7.30 -14.99 13.33
C GLU A 189 6.54 -13.86 14.04
N PHE A 190 5.30 -13.60 13.63
CA PHE A 190 4.47 -12.59 14.27
C PHE A 190 3.01 -12.99 14.30
N CYS A 191 2.27 -12.32 15.18
CA CYS A 191 0.82 -12.41 15.26
C CYS A 191 0.25 -11.07 14.85
N MET A 192 -0.56 -11.03 13.79
CA MET A 192 -1.00 -9.74 13.23
C MET A 192 -1.77 -8.90 14.25
N GLY A 193 -2.70 -9.52 14.98
CA GLY A 193 -3.63 -8.81 15.87
C GLY A 193 -4.74 -8.05 15.13
N PHE A 194 -4.98 -8.39 13.87
CA PHE A 194 -6.11 -7.91 13.08
C PHE A 194 -7.21 -8.97 13.03
N ASN A 195 -8.47 -8.54 12.99
CA ASN A 195 -9.63 -9.42 13.11
C ASN A 195 -10.21 -9.88 11.77
N LYS A 196 -9.61 -9.49 10.64
CA LYS A 196 -9.96 -9.96 9.30
C LYS A 196 -8.75 -10.61 8.61
N ILE A 197 -9.04 -11.34 7.54
CA ILE A 197 -8.03 -11.99 6.70
C ILE A 197 -7.26 -10.92 5.90
N LEU A 198 -5.94 -11.12 5.77
CA LEU A 198 -5.10 -10.39 4.83
C LEU A 198 -4.61 -11.31 3.71
N PHE A 199 -4.75 -10.85 2.47
CA PHE A 199 -4.21 -11.50 1.28
C PHE A 199 -3.04 -10.69 0.74
N GLY A 200 -1.94 -11.35 0.39
CA GLY A 200 -0.84 -10.69 -0.30
C GLY A 200 -1.14 -10.62 -1.79
N VAL A 201 -1.21 -9.42 -2.36
CA VAL A 201 -1.42 -9.23 -3.81
C VAL A 201 -0.11 -8.76 -4.42
N GLU A 202 0.48 -9.54 -5.33
CA GLU A 202 1.74 -9.20 -6.01
C GLU A 202 1.47 -8.33 -7.21
N TYR A 203 2.02 -7.12 -7.20
CA TYR A 203 2.03 -6.23 -8.35
C TYR A 203 3.42 -6.20 -8.97
N LYS A 204 3.49 -6.36 -10.29
CA LYS A 204 4.66 -6.01 -11.10
C LYS A 204 4.44 -4.61 -11.64
N THR A 205 5.31 -3.69 -11.26
CA THR A 205 5.26 -2.28 -11.65
C THR A 205 6.52 -1.90 -12.42
N THR A 206 6.35 -1.16 -13.51
CA THR A 206 7.46 -0.65 -14.33
C THR A 206 7.72 0.81 -13.97
N PHE A 207 8.83 1.11 -13.30
CA PHE A 207 9.25 2.48 -13.03
C PHE A 207 10.32 2.93 -14.04
N PRO A 208 10.33 4.19 -14.52
CA PRO A 208 9.46 5.32 -14.12
C PRO A 208 8.10 5.38 -14.81
N ASP A 209 7.87 4.56 -15.85
CA ASP A 209 6.73 4.67 -16.77
C ASP A 209 5.38 4.63 -16.06
N TYR A 210 5.21 3.83 -15.01
CA TYR A 210 3.98 3.81 -14.21
C TYR A 210 3.68 5.16 -13.56
N ILE A 211 4.70 5.86 -13.06
CA ILE A 211 4.51 7.19 -12.49
C ILE A 211 4.20 8.20 -13.59
N THR A 212 4.98 8.22 -14.68
CA THR A 212 4.86 9.25 -15.72
C THR A 212 3.61 9.09 -16.57
N ASP A 213 3.31 7.86 -16.97
CA ASP A 213 2.31 7.57 -18.00
C ASP A 213 0.95 7.19 -17.40
N TYR A 214 0.92 6.87 -16.09
CA TYR A 214 -0.32 6.57 -15.37
C TYR A 214 -0.56 7.53 -14.20
N ALA A 215 0.19 7.44 -13.10
CA ALA A 215 -0.15 8.15 -11.86
C ALA A 215 -0.21 9.68 -12.03
N MET A 216 0.79 10.26 -12.70
CA MET A 216 0.87 11.69 -12.97
C MET A 216 0.08 12.11 -14.21
N SER A 217 -0.40 11.17 -15.02
CA SER A 217 -1.17 11.48 -16.22
C SER A 217 -2.52 12.11 -15.83
N PRO A 218 -3.03 13.11 -16.58
CA PRO A 218 -4.34 13.70 -16.30
C PRO A 218 -5.50 12.69 -16.28
N SER A 219 -5.39 11.60 -17.04
CA SER A 219 -6.38 10.52 -17.12
C SER A 219 -6.25 9.48 -15.99
N GLY A 220 -5.06 9.28 -15.44
CA GLY A 220 -4.79 8.35 -14.34
C GLY A 220 -4.99 8.96 -12.95
N GLY A 221 -5.42 10.23 -12.87
CA GLY A 221 -5.75 10.94 -11.63
C GLY A 221 -5.00 12.26 -11.44
N GLY A 222 -3.93 12.49 -12.19
CA GLY A 222 -3.20 13.77 -12.23
C GLY A 222 -2.48 14.12 -10.92
N GLY A 223 -1.89 13.12 -10.25
CA GLY A 223 -1.13 13.33 -9.02
C GLY A 223 -0.68 12.02 -8.35
N LEU A 224 0.26 12.13 -7.41
CA LEU A 224 0.70 10.99 -6.60
C LEU A 224 -0.40 10.60 -5.60
N PHE A 225 -0.87 9.36 -5.62
CA PHE A 225 -1.86 8.89 -4.64
C PHE A 225 -1.21 8.58 -3.30
N VAL A 226 -1.79 9.05 -2.20
CA VAL A 226 -1.52 8.53 -0.86
C VAL A 226 -2.80 8.03 -0.23
N GLU A 227 -2.67 7.00 0.58
CA GLU A 227 -3.81 6.31 1.15
C GLU A 227 -3.59 5.94 2.60
N HIS A 228 -4.69 5.76 3.32
CA HIS A 228 -4.67 5.18 4.65
C HIS A 228 -5.90 4.31 4.85
N HIS A 229 -5.73 3.21 5.57
CA HIS A 229 -6.77 2.22 5.72
C HIS A 229 -6.87 1.74 7.17
N PRO A 230 -8.05 1.35 7.67
CA PRO A 230 -8.23 0.92 9.06
C PRO A 230 -7.64 -0.49 9.34
N PHE A 231 -6.80 -1.01 8.44
CA PHE A 231 -6.13 -2.29 8.54
C PHE A 231 -4.62 -2.12 8.31
N PRO A 232 -3.76 -3.01 8.85
CA PRO A 232 -2.33 -2.91 8.65
C PRO A 232 -1.95 -3.30 7.21
N HIS A 233 -0.81 -2.82 6.73
CA HIS A 233 -0.20 -3.30 5.49
C HIS A 233 1.13 -3.97 5.78
N ILE A 234 1.46 -4.95 4.93
CA ILE A 234 2.82 -5.46 4.79
C ILE A 234 3.23 -5.34 3.33
N PHE A 235 4.38 -4.73 3.08
CA PHE A 235 5.02 -4.61 1.77
C PHE A 235 6.21 -5.56 1.74
N LEU A 236 6.10 -6.61 0.92
CA LEU A 236 7.11 -7.65 0.79
C LEU A 236 7.71 -7.59 -0.62
N PRO A 237 8.93 -7.05 -0.79
CA PRO A 237 9.63 -7.07 -2.06
C PRO A 237 9.87 -8.51 -2.53
N ARG A 238 9.69 -8.75 -3.83
CA ARG A 238 9.79 -10.07 -4.44
C ARG A 238 10.93 -10.03 -5.47
N PRO A 239 12.17 -10.29 -5.04
CA PRO A 239 13.34 -10.07 -5.86
C PRO A 239 13.42 -10.98 -7.08
N THR A 240 12.76 -12.13 -7.10
CA THR A 240 13.00 -13.17 -8.10
C THR A 240 12.30 -12.91 -9.43
N GLU A 241 13.09 -12.59 -10.44
CA GLU A 241 12.82 -12.87 -11.85
C GLU A 241 14.09 -13.54 -12.42
N ASP A 242 13.98 -14.79 -12.90
CA ASP A 242 15.08 -15.52 -13.56
C ASP A 242 16.43 -15.56 -12.82
N GLY A 243 16.39 -15.61 -11.48
CA GLY A 243 17.59 -15.66 -10.62
C GLY A 243 18.32 -14.31 -10.45
N GLN A 244 17.75 -13.21 -10.98
CA GLN A 244 18.22 -11.86 -10.72
C GLN A 244 17.38 -11.22 -9.62
N VAL A 245 18.03 -10.51 -8.69
CA VAL A 245 17.37 -9.69 -7.67
C VAL A 245 16.97 -8.37 -8.32
N PHE A 246 15.71 -8.26 -8.75
CA PHE A 246 15.18 -7.02 -9.34
C PHE A 246 13.90 -6.59 -8.63
N CYS A 247 14.07 -5.89 -7.50
CA CYS A 247 13.01 -5.10 -6.91
C CYS A 247 13.62 -3.91 -6.18
N GLU A 248 13.32 -2.71 -6.66
CA GLU A 248 13.58 -1.46 -5.94
C GLU A 248 12.26 -1.00 -5.31
N ALA A 249 11.94 -1.55 -4.15
CA ALA A 249 10.74 -1.20 -3.41
C ALA A 249 10.94 0.09 -2.62
N LYS A 250 10.14 1.10 -2.93
CA LYS A 250 10.13 2.39 -2.23
C LYS A 250 8.73 2.66 -1.70
N VAL A 251 8.62 2.75 -0.38
CA VAL A 251 7.35 3.03 0.31
C VAL A 251 7.45 4.36 1.02
N THR A 252 6.61 5.30 0.63
CA THR A 252 6.45 6.59 1.29
C THR A 252 5.47 6.42 2.44
N LEU A 253 5.82 6.91 3.63
CA LEU A 253 4.95 6.95 4.80
C LEU A 253 4.68 8.39 5.22
N GLY A 254 3.47 8.64 5.71
CA GLY A 254 3.01 9.95 6.17
C GLY A 254 2.42 9.90 7.58
N HIS A 255 2.63 10.97 8.35
CA HIS A 255 2.08 11.14 9.70
C HIS A 255 1.38 12.50 9.80
N LYS A 256 0.09 12.52 10.16
CA LYS A 256 -0.68 13.76 10.36
C LYS A 256 -0.26 14.41 11.67
N VAL A 257 0.27 15.62 11.62
CA VAL A 257 0.61 16.41 12.81
C VAL A 257 -0.60 17.26 13.17
N ILE A 258 -1.19 16.97 14.34
CA ILE A 258 -2.33 17.70 14.88
C ILE A 258 -1.82 18.66 15.96
N ASN A 259 -1.71 19.93 15.62
CA ASN A 259 -1.46 20.99 16.58
C ASN A 259 -2.69 21.90 16.65
N PRO A 260 -3.37 22.01 17.81
CA PRO A 260 -4.54 22.86 17.97
C PRO A 260 -4.30 24.35 17.67
N ALA A 261 -3.05 24.80 17.72
CA ALA A 261 -2.67 26.18 17.41
C ALA A 261 -2.37 26.42 15.90
N ASP A 262 -2.22 25.35 15.11
CA ASP A 262 -1.97 25.47 13.67
C ASP A 262 -3.30 25.60 12.92
N ASN A 263 -3.44 26.68 12.14
CA ASN A 263 -4.63 26.89 11.29
C ASN A 263 -4.64 26.01 10.03
N ILE A 264 -3.54 25.32 9.72
CA ILE A 264 -3.38 24.46 8.54
C ILE A 264 -2.81 23.11 8.98
N PRO A 265 -3.50 21.99 8.71
CA PRO A 265 -2.98 20.66 9.02
C PRO A 265 -1.64 20.41 8.32
N LYS A 266 -0.74 19.70 8.99
CA LYS A 266 0.57 19.33 8.46
C LYS A 266 0.67 17.82 8.36
N ILE A 267 1.38 17.33 7.35
CA ILE A 267 1.73 15.93 7.21
C ILE A 267 3.23 15.83 7.01
N ILE A 268 3.90 15.00 7.79
CA ILE A 268 5.33 14.72 7.65
C ILE A 268 5.47 13.46 6.80
N PHE A 269 6.28 13.49 5.74
CA PHE A 269 6.51 12.37 4.84
C PHE A 269 7.98 11.95 4.79
N THR A 270 8.21 10.64 4.67
CA THR A 270 9.52 10.02 4.42
C THR A 270 9.34 8.85 3.46
N THR A 271 10.26 8.66 2.51
CA THR A 271 10.30 7.45 1.66
C THR A 271 11.36 6.50 2.16
N PHE A 272 11.03 5.22 2.24
CA PHE A 272 11.92 4.16 2.71
C PHE A 272 12.20 3.18 1.58
N ARG A 273 13.47 2.89 1.33
CA ARG A 273 13.86 1.76 0.48
C ARG A 273 13.75 0.48 1.29
N VAL A 274 12.84 -0.41 0.89
CA VAL A 274 12.66 -1.71 1.55
C VAL A 274 13.66 -2.71 0.98
N PRO A 275 14.47 -3.39 1.81
CA PRO A 275 15.46 -4.32 1.32
C PRO A 275 14.80 -5.54 0.65
N SER A 276 15.41 -5.99 -0.45
CA SER A 276 14.95 -7.14 -1.24
C SER A 276 15.62 -8.45 -0.82
N ASP A 277 15.98 -8.58 0.46
CA ASP A 277 16.62 -9.75 1.08
C ASP A 277 15.61 -10.74 1.70
N GLY A 278 14.32 -10.52 1.44
CA GLY A 278 13.21 -11.26 2.01
C GLY A 278 12.58 -10.63 3.24
N SER A 279 13.12 -9.50 3.71
CA SER A 279 12.46 -8.66 4.71
C SER A 279 11.19 -8.03 4.15
N ALA A 280 10.30 -7.60 5.04
CA ALA A 280 9.08 -6.88 4.67
C ALA A 280 8.89 -5.63 5.52
N LEU A 281 8.33 -4.57 4.95
CA LEU A 281 7.92 -3.40 5.71
C LEU A 281 6.50 -3.60 6.23
N ALA A 282 6.31 -3.60 7.54
CA ALA A 282 5.00 -3.63 8.18
C ALA A 282 4.62 -2.24 8.70
N ILE A 283 3.38 -1.81 8.46
CA ILE A 283 2.83 -0.55 8.95
C ILE A 283 1.53 -0.78 9.72
N LYS A 284 1.31 0.01 10.77
CA LYS A 284 0.08 -0.07 11.56
C LYS A 284 -1.15 0.36 10.74
N PRO A 285 -2.36 0.04 11.22
CA PRO A 285 -3.57 0.64 10.69
C PRO A 285 -3.52 2.17 10.69
N SER A 286 -4.11 2.75 9.65
CA SER A 286 -4.28 4.19 9.41
C SER A 286 -2.99 4.97 9.15
N THR A 287 -1.84 4.31 8.98
CA THR A 287 -0.63 4.98 8.48
C THR A 287 -0.87 5.44 7.04
N ILE A 288 -0.56 6.72 6.75
CA ILE A 288 -0.60 7.24 5.38
C ILE A 288 0.55 6.60 4.62
N HIS A 289 0.31 6.09 3.41
CA HIS A 289 1.35 5.49 2.61
C HIS A 289 1.17 5.65 1.09
N ASN A 290 2.24 5.39 0.36
CA ASN A 290 2.28 5.19 -1.09
C ASN A 290 3.42 4.23 -1.44
N ASP A 291 3.20 3.33 -2.39
CA ASP A 291 4.15 2.34 -2.89
C ASP A 291 4.43 2.46 -4.40
N SER A 292 3.96 3.54 -5.03
CA SER A 292 4.02 3.77 -6.48
C SER A 292 5.44 3.95 -7.03
N PHE A 293 6.43 4.25 -6.18
CA PHE A 293 7.84 4.40 -6.57
C PHE A 293 8.59 3.07 -6.65
N THR A 294 7.87 1.96 -6.61
CA THR A 294 8.44 0.62 -6.72
C THR A 294 8.74 0.27 -8.18
N ASN A 295 9.95 -0.25 -8.42
CA ASN A 295 10.30 -0.91 -9.68
C ASN A 295 10.44 -2.42 -9.45
N GLY A 296 9.69 -3.24 -10.18
CA GLY A 296 9.70 -4.70 -10.02
C GLY A 296 8.47 -5.22 -9.29
N ARG A 297 8.63 -6.32 -8.54
CA ARG A 297 7.53 -7.07 -7.94
C ARG A 297 7.41 -6.77 -6.44
N LEU A 298 6.23 -6.37 -6.01
CA LEU A 298 5.90 -6.10 -4.61
C LEU A 298 4.60 -6.80 -4.23
N ALA A 299 4.66 -7.65 -3.22
CA ALA A 299 3.46 -8.21 -2.60
C ALA A 299 2.97 -7.27 -1.49
N VAL A 300 1.72 -6.82 -1.61
CA VAL A 300 1.07 -5.94 -0.62
C VAL A 300 -0.05 -6.70 0.07
N PHE A 301 0.03 -6.84 1.39
CA PHE A 301 -0.99 -7.53 2.17
C PHE A 301 -2.16 -6.60 2.49
N VAL A 302 -3.34 -6.95 1.97
CA VAL A 302 -4.56 -6.14 2.00
C VAL A 302 -5.74 -6.90 2.60
N ALA A 303 -6.68 -6.17 3.21
CA ALA A 303 -7.92 -6.72 3.76
C ALA A 303 -9.14 -6.32 2.94
N ASN A 304 -10.18 -7.15 2.98
CA ASN A 304 -11.52 -6.78 2.50
C ASN A 304 -12.19 -5.81 3.49
N THR A 305 -11.74 -4.55 3.45
CA THR A 305 -12.23 -3.45 4.29
C THR A 305 -12.16 -2.15 3.49
N ALA A 306 -13.11 -1.25 3.73
CA ALA A 306 -13.10 0.08 3.12
C ALA A 306 -11.83 0.87 3.48
N ALA A 307 -11.46 1.76 2.58
CA ALA A 307 -10.15 2.38 2.53
C ALA A 307 -10.29 3.85 2.09
N ASP A 308 -9.47 4.75 2.65
CA ASP A 308 -9.44 6.17 2.28
C ASP A 308 -8.21 6.45 1.41
N THR A 309 -8.43 6.94 0.20
CA THR A 309 -7.37 7.25 -0.75
C THR A 309 -7.56 8.69 -1.21
N VAL A 310 -6.48 9.46 -1.25
CA VAL A 310 -6.44 10.81 -1.82
C VAL A 310 -5.31 10.94 -2.83
N ALA A 311 -5.43 11.84 -3.79
CA ALA A 311 -4.32 12.23 -4.64
C ALA A 311 -3.69 13.54 -4.13
N PHE A 312 -2.37 13.64 -4.13
CA PHE A 312 -1.64 14.90 -4.03
C PHE A 312 -2.11 15.85 -5.13
N ARG A 313 -2.56 17.04 -4.75
CA ARG A 313 -2.92 18.12 -5.69
C ARG A 313 -2.38 19.45 -5.16
N GLU A 314 -1.90 20.31 -6.05
CA GLU A 314 -1.92 21.75 -5.76
C GLU A 314 -3.37 22.24 -5.87
N THR A 315 -3.62 23.48 -5.46
CA THR A 315 -4.82 24.23 -5.88
C THR A 315 -4.83 24.54 -7.39
N SER A 316 -3.91 23.95 -8.17
CA SER A 316 -3.71 23.93 -9.62
C SER A 316 -2.99 22.62 -10.05
N PRO A 317 -2.91 22.26 -11.35
CA PRO A 317 -2.26 21.01 -11.78
C PRO A 317 -0.77 20.97 -11.46
N PHE A 318 -0.35 19.95 -10.70
CA PHE A 318 1.05 19.72 -10.30
C PHE A 318 1.85 19.13 -11.46
N THR A 319 3.09 19.58 -11.68
CA THR A 319 3.95 19.07 -12.77
C THR A 319 5.30 18.53 -12.30
N ASN A 320 5.64 18.58 -11.00
CA ASN A 320 7.01 18.29 -10.56
C ASN A 320 7.11 17.62 -9.15
N ILE A 321 6.75 16.33 -9.05
CA ILE A 321 7.06 15.48 -7.87
C ILE A 321 8.29 14.65 -8.21
N SER A 322 9.27 14.63 -7.31
CA SER A 322 10.45 13.76 -7.44
C SER A 322 10.81 13.12 -6.11
N VAL A 323 11.51 12.01 -6.21
CA VAL A 323 12.14 11.31 -5.09
C VAL A 323 13.64 11.51 -5.26
N MET A 324 14.33 11.94 -4.20
CA MET A 324 15.77 12.19 -4.25
C MET A 324 16.49 11.23 -3.29
N ASP A 325 17.46 10.49 -3.81
CA ASP A 325 18.36 9.69 -2.99
C ASP A 325 19.28 10.65 -2.19
N ASN A 326 19.56 10.31 -0.94
CA ASN A 326 20.52 11.06 -0.14
C ASN A 326 21.94 10.76 -0.66
N GLU A 327 22.64 11.77 -1.17
CA GLU A 327 24.09 11.71 -1.48
C GLU A 327 24.95 11.75 -0.21
#